data_AF-A0AA38IP83-F1
#
_entry.id   AF-A0AA38IP83-F1
#
_cell.length_a   1.000
_cell.length_b   1.000
_cell.length_c   1.000
_cell.angle_alpha   90.00
_cell.angle_beta   90.00
_cell.angle_gamma   90.00
#
_symmetry.space_group_name_H-M   'P 1'
#
loop_
_entity.id
_entity.type
_entity.pdbx_description
1 polymer ?
#
loop_
_entity_poly.entity_id
_entity_poly.type
_entity_poly.pdbx_seq_one_letter_code
_entity_poly.pdbx_strand_id
1 'polypeptide(L)'
;MQATTDYEKKKLLKKCFDVWRRVVKVKTEKEEIYRSKVQQREKLDNLVKALKKYRKENQEDSQPTQVKVKEAPTNFKSRFEAQKHAIEKLTLKIEEKDRVIEELKLGIFDREALKSLNETKIEIREIFANCSTKVRCKIAPPPDYSEKFMISTQKAPKIVQEVEERALERAKRRELILERKKIIQENRQRMIVAALERKRIQDEDEKKRSLEQIKERRRKELEMRQIRERNKLIFFEKVKIALGLYNRTLQRKAFQGLFENYTQGKENYERSKLHYKITLLSKVMHTWTEFMEDKYRDKNALADAVYAKNIVSRALQTWREFRIESIRSMQVAEDFYDLLLLNNTFVHWHRNVCIRIMLTHKKMDVARKHHDRRILFHSFYQWRSLPAVIQLEKSKEMKMKKWREKVWAILPNYKPPSEDDYF
;
A
#
# COMPACT_ATOMS: atom_id res chain seq x y z
N MET A 1 28.33 -64.09 21.93
CA MET A 1 28.68 -62.68 21.64
C MET A 1 28.01 -62.09 20.39
N GLN A 2 27.42 -62.86 19.45
CA GLN A 2 26.79 -62.24 18.26
C GLN A 2 25.48 -61.47 18.54
N ALA A 3 24.61 -61.95 19.45
CA ALA A 3 23.30 -61.34 19.70
C ALA A 3 23.36 -59.87 20.21
N THR A 4 24.41 -59.50 20.95
CA THR A 4 24.61 -58.12 21.42
C THR A 4 24.93 -57.17 20.25
N THR A 5 25.71 -57.61 19.27
CA THR A 5 26.07 -56.80 18.10
C THR A 5 24.87 -56.45 17.20
N ASP A 6 23.89 -57.35 17.08
CA ASP A 6 22.69 -57.09 16.29
C ASP A 6 21.69 -56.17 17.00
N TYR A 7 21.64 -56.20 18.33
CA TYR A 7 20.86 -55.23 19.11
C TYR A 7 21.40 -53.81 18.92
N GLU A 8 22.72 -53.63 18.95
CA GLU A 8 23.36 -52.33 18.71
C GLU A 8 23.18 -51.84 17.27
N LYS A 9 23.31 -52.71 16.26
CA LYS A 9 22.99 -52.37 14.87
C LYS A 9 21.55 -51.89 14.71
N LYS A 10 20.57 -52.60 15.30
CA LYS A 10 19.14 -52.20 15.26
C LYS A 10 18.91 -50.84 15.94
N LYS A 11 19.61 -50.56 17.05
CA LYS A 11 19.55 -49.28 17.77
C LYS A 11 20.16 -48.13 16.97
N LEU A 12 21.27 -48.37 16.27
CA LEU A 12 21.89 -47.42 15.34
C LEU A 12 20.99 -47.13 14.14
N LEU A 13 20.48 -48.16 13.47
CA LEU A 13 19.54 -48.04 12.35
C LEU A 13 18.31 -47.21 12.72
N LYS A 14 17.71 -47.46 13.90
CA LYS A 14 16.58 -46.67 14.39
C LYS A 14 16.94 -45.19 14.59
N LYS A 15 18.08 -44.89 15.23
CA LYS A 15 18.58 -43.51 15.37
C LYS A 15 18.81 -42.82 14.02
N CYS A 16 19.45 -43.49 13.06
CA CYS A 16 19.68 -42.95 11.73
C CYS A 16 18.36 -42.69 10.98
N PHE A 17 17.39 -43.58 11.11
CA PHE A 17 16.05 -43.42 10.52
C PHE A 17 15.26 -42.27 11.16
N ASP A 18 15.35 -42.07 12.48
CA ASP A 18 14.71 -40.96 13.19
C ASP A 18 15.37 -39.60 12.88
N VAL A 19 16.66 -39.58 12.52
CA VAL A 19 17.34 -38.38 11.99
C VAL A 19 16.91 -38.12 10.54
N TRP A 20 16.96 -39.13 9.67
CA TRP A 20 16.53 -39.03 8.28
C TRP A 20 15.07 -38.57 8.16
N ARG A 21 14.16 -39.16 8.94
CA ARG A 21 12.74 -38.77 9.01
C ARG A 21 12.55 -37.29 9.36
N ARG A 22 13.33 -36.76 10.31
CA ARG A 22 13.29 -35.33 10.67
C ARG A 22 13.82 -34.45 9.54
N VAL A 23 14.92 -34.82 8.90
CA VAL A 23 15.50 -34.08 7.77
C VAL A 23 14.53 -34.04 6.59
N VAL A 24 13.91 -35.18 6.25
CA VAL A 24 12.88 -35.26 5.19
C VAL A 24 11.68 -34.39 5.54
N LYS A 25 11.17 -34.44 6.78
CA LYS A 25 10.02 -33.64 7.20
C LYS A 25 10.30 -32.13 7.10
N VAL A 26 11.46 -31.68 7.58
CA VAL A 26 11.88 -30.26 7.45
C VAL A 26 12.05 -29.86 5.98
N LYS A 27 12.51 -30.78 5.10
CA LYS A 27 12.60 -30.53 3.67
C LYS A 27 11.21 -30.38 3.02
N THR A 28 10.26 -31.28 3.32
CA THR A 28 8.90 -31.20 2.79
C THR A 28 8.16 -29.96 3.29
N GLU A 29 8.29 -29.60 4.58
CA GLU A 29 7.72 -28.38 5.16
C GLU A 29 8.29 -27.11 4.47
N LYS A 30 9.59 -27.08 4.16
CA LYS A 30 10.20 -25.98 3.37
C LYS A 30 9.69 -25.92 1.93
N GLU A 31 9.52 -27.07 1.27
CA GLU A 31 8.97 -27.13 -0.09
C GLU A 31 7.50 -26.69 -0.13
N GLU A 32 6.68 -27.04 0.85
CA GLU A 32 5.30 -26.53 0.98
C GLU A 32 5.23 -25.03 1.22
N ILE A 33 6.07 -24.49 2.12
CA ILE A 33 6.18 -23.04 2.34
C ILE A 33 6.59 -22.32 1.05
N TYR A 34 7.51 -22.89 0.27
CA TYR A 34 7.91 -22.35 -1.02
C TYR A 34 6.76 -22.38 -2.04
N ARG A 35 6.07 -23.53 -2.21
CA ARG A 35 4.90 -23.65 -3.09
C ARG A 35 3.79 -22.67 -2.72
N SER A 36 3.50 -22.51 -1.42
CA SER A 36 2.51 -21.54 -0.91
C SER A 36 2.89 -20.10 -1.25
N LYS A 37 4.17 -19.71 -1.11
CA LYS A 37 4.66 -18.38 -1.52
C LYS A 37 4.58 -18.16 -3.04
N VAL A 38 4.83 -19.18 -3.85
CA VAL A 38 4.66 -19.09 -5.31
C VAL A 38 3.18 -18.89 -5.68
N GLN A 39 2.27 -19.70 -5.11
CA GLN A 39 0.83 -19.54 -5.33
C GLN A 39 0.29 -18.17 -4.86
N GLN A 40 0.84 -17.60 -3.77
CA GLN A 40 0.49 -16.24 -3.34
C GLN A 40 0.96 -15.18 -4.34
N ARG A 41 2.15 -15.33 -4.93
CA ARG A 41 2.63 -14.44 -6.01
C ARG A 41 1.77 -14.55 -7.26
N GLU A 42 1.44 -15.76 -7.70
CA GLU A 42 0.53 -15.96 -8.86
C GLU A 42 -0.84 -15.32 -8.63
N LYS A 43 -1.40 -15.42 -7.42
CA LYS A 43 -2.65 -14.74 -7.05
C LYS A 43 -2.53 -13.21 -7.12
N LEU A 44 -1.42 -12.63 -6.65
CA LEU A 44 -1.14 -11.20 -6.76
C LEU A 44 -0.97 -10.76 -8.22
N ASP A 45 -0.22 -11.50 -9.04
CA ASP A 45 -0.05 -11.21 -10.46
C ASP A 45 -1.37 -11.30 -11.23
N ASN A 46 -2.24 -12.26 -10.88
CA ASN A 46 -3.57 -12.36 -11.46
C ASN A 46 -4.49 -11.20 -11.05
N LEU A 47 -4.41 -10.72 -9.80
CA LEU A 47 -5.10 -9.49 -9.38
C LEU A 47 -4.57 -8.25 -10.12
N VAL A 48 -3.25 -8.13 -10.31
CA VAL A 48 -2.65 -7.03 -11.09
C VAL A 48 -3.07 -7.09 -12.56
N LYS A 49 -3.14 -8.30 -13.16
CA LYS A 49 -3.67 -8.50 -14.52
C LYS A 49 -5.16 -8.14 -14.60
N ALA A 50 -5.97 -8.53 -13.63
CA ALA A 50 -7.39 -8.18 -13.57
C ALA A 50 -7.61 -6.66 -13.44
N LEU A 51 -6.84 -5.97 -12.58
CA LEU A 51 -6.89 -4.51 -12.46
C LEU A 51 -6.43 -3.80 -13.74
N LYS A 52 -5.39 -4.31 -14.42
CA LYS A 52 -4.96 -3.80 -15.73
C LYS A 52 -6.04 -4.00 -16.80
N LYS A 53 -6.71 -5.17 -16.81
CA LYS A 53 -7.81 -5.47 -17.73
C LYS A 53 -9.00 -4.55 -17.48
N TYR A 54 -9.45 -4.41 -16.23
CA TYR A 54 -10.53 -3.50 -15.84
C TYR A 54 -10.22 -2.04 -16.18
N ARG A 55 -8.96 -1.60 -16.02
CA ARG A 55 -8.53 -0.26 -16.46
C ARG A 55 -8.61 -0.08 -17.98
N LYS A 56 -8.33 -1.14 -18.75
CA LYS A 56 -8.34 -1.13 -20.22
C LYS A 56 -9.77 -1.16 -20.77
N GLU A 57 -10.65 -1.98 -20.20
CA GLU A 57 -12.08 -2.03 -20.52
C GLU A 57 -12.76 -0.67 -20.25
N ASN A 58 -12.50 -0.05 -19.09
CA ASN A 58 -12.96 1.32 -18.79
C ASN A 58 -12.30 2.43 -19.65
N GLN A 59 -11.28 2.12 -20.47
CA GLN A 59 -10.72 3.05 -21.46
C GLN A 59 -11.20 2.78 -22.90
N GLU A 60 -11.76 1.60 -23.18
CA GLU A 60 -12.23 1.22 -24.51
C GLU A 60 -13.73 1.53 -24.72
N ASP A 61 -14.54 1.63 -23.66
CA ASP A 61 -15.95 2.10 -23.69
C ASP A 61 -16.12 3.63 -23.84
N SER A 62 -15.06 4.38 -24.17
CA SER A 62 -15.11 5.84 -24.36
C SER A 62 -14.59 6.27 -25.72
N GLN A 63 -15.43 6.10 -26.76
CA GLN A 63 -15.21 6.80 -28.03
C GLN A 63 -15.30 8.33 -27.83
N PRO A 64 -14.47 9.12 -28.53
CA PRO A 64 -14.22 10.51 -28.17
C PRO A 64 -15.29 11.47 -28.70
N THR A 65 -16.43 11.56 -28.00
CA THR A 65 -17.31 12.73 -28.16
C THR A 65 -16.65 13.94 -27.51
N GLN A 66 -16.19 14.89 -28.33
CA GLN A 66 -15.55 16.14 -27.87
C GLN A 66 -16.53 17.05 -27.11
N VAL A 67 -16.81 16.75 -25.85
CA VAL A 67 -17.39 17.73 -24.93
C VAL A 67 -16.26 18.61 -24.43
N LYS A 68 -16.20 19.84 -24.96
CA LYS A 68 -15.31 20.90 -24.45
C LYS A 68 -15.60 21.09 -22.95
N VAL A 69 -14.74 20.53 -22.10
CA VAL A 69 -14.60 21.00 -20.72
C VAL A 69 -14.09 22.43 -20.83
N LYS A 70 -15.00 23.40 -20.67
CA LYS A 70 -14.61 24.78 -20.43
C LYS A 70 -13.91 24.80 -19.09
N GLU A 71 -12.59 24.90 -19.14
CA GLU A 71 -11.76 25.18 -17.96
C GLU A 71 -12.34 26.41 -17.26
N ALA A 72 -12.74 26.25 -16.01
CA ALA A 72 -13.07 27.39 -15.17
C ALA A 72 -11.78 28.17 -14.90
N PRO A 73 -11.78 29.51 -14.97
CA PRO A 73 -10.57 30.29 -14.78
C PRO A 73 -10.05 30.11 -13.36
N THR A 74 -8.90 29.45 -13.23
CA THR A 74 -8.23 29.08 -11.97
C THR A 74 -7.47 30.27 -11.35
N ASN A 75 -8.19 31.35 -11.04
CA ASN A 75 -7.65 32.56 -10.42
C ASN A 75 -8.22 32.88 -9.02
N PHE A 76 -8.85 31.91 -8.36
CA PHE A 76 -9.32 32.04 -6.97
C PHE A 76 -8.37 31.32 -6.03
N LYS A 77 -7.80 32.05 -5.04
CA LYS A 77 -6.78 31.55 -4.12
C LYS A 77 -7.37 30.64 -3.04
N SER A 78 -8.70 30.67 -2.86
CA SER A 78 -9.43 29.77 -1.96
C SER A 78 -10.76 29.31 -2.56
N ARG A 79 -11.16 28.07 -2.24
CA ARG A 79 -12.50 27.51 -2.54
C ARG A 79 -13.63 28.42 -2.04
N PHE A 80 -13.39 29.15 -0.95
CA PHE A 80 -14.34 30.12 -0.40
C PHE A 80 -14.57 31.32 -1.32
N GLU A 81 -13.53 31.85 -1.98
CA GLU A 81 -13.67 32.95 -2.95
C GLU A 81 -14.45 32.51 -4.19
N ALA A 82 -14.16 31.31 -4.71
CA ALA A 82 -14.90 30.72 -5.82
C ALA A 82 -16.39 30.51 -5.47
N GLN A 83 -16.70 30.09 -4.23
CA GLN A 83 -18.07 29.98 -3.74
C GLN A 83 -18.73 31.35 -3.55
N LYS A 84 -18.03 32.35 -3.01
CA LYS A 84 -18.55 33.72 -2.86
C LYS A 84 -18.92 34.31 -4.22
N HIS A 85 -18.01 34.26 -5.19
CA HIS A 85 -18.24 34.75 -6.56
C HIS A 85 -19.35 33.97 -7.28
N ALA A 86 -19.50 32.67 -7.01
CA ALA A 86 -20.62 31.88 -7.54
C ALA A 86 -21.98 32.32 -6.94
N ILE A 87 -22.03 32.62 -5.64
CA ILE A 87 -23.23 33.14 -4.96
C ILE A 87 -23.58 34.52 -5.50
N GLU A 88 -22.61 35.43 -5.61
CA GLU A 88 -22.75 36.80 -6.10
C GLU A 88 -23.25 36.84 -7.56
N LYS A 89 -22.78 35.90 -8.39
CA LYS A 89 -23.30 35.69 -9.76
C LYS A 89 -24.72 35.10 -9.81
N LEU A 90 -25.13 34.37 -8.77
CA LEU A 90 -26.49 33.84 -8.67
C LEU A 90 -27.47 34.89 -8.13
N THR A 91 -27.06 35.74 -7.19
CA THR A 91 -27.90 36.85 -6.68
C THR A 91 -28.18 37.87 -7.78
N LEU A 92 -27.17 38.29 -8.55
CA LEU A 92 -27.36 39.19 -9.70
C LEU A 92 -28.35 38.62 -10.73
N LYS A 93 -28.33 37.29 -10.96
CA LYS A 93 -29.28 36.61 -11.85
C LYS A 93 -30.70 36.48 -11.28
N ILE A 94 -30.85 36.56 -9.96
CA ILE A 94 -32.16 36.60 -9.30
C ILE A 94 -32.72 38.02 -9.43
N GLU A 95 -31.91 39.04 -9.11
CA GLU A 95 -32.28 40.46 -9.28
C GLU A 95 -32.66 40.80 -10.73
N GLU A 96 -31.93 40.29 -11.71
CA GLU A 96 -32.24 40.45 -13.14
C GLU A 96 -33.59 39.80 -13.51
N LYS A 97 -33.92 38.64 -12.93
CA LYS A 97 -35.22 37.99 -13.12
C LYS A 97 -36.36 38.71 -12.39
N ASP A 98 -36.10 39.24 -11.20
CA ASP A 98 -37.09 40.00 -10.45
C ASP A 98 -37.44 41.30 -11.17
N ARG A 99 -36.47 41.98 -11.80
CA ARG A 99 -36.73 43.12 -12.71
C ARG A 99 -37.63 42.73 -13.88
N VAL A 100 -37.34 41.61 -14.57
CA VAL A 100 -38.20 41.13 -15.67
C VAL A 100 -39.62 40.79 -15.16
N ILE A 101 -39.75 40.27 -13.94
CA ILE A 101 -41.06 40.05 -13.31
C ILE A 101 -41.78 41.37 -13.00
N GLU A 102 -41.08 42.41 -12.58
CA GLU A 102 -41.65 43.75 -12.38
C GLU A 102 -42.08 44.41 -13.70
N GLU A 103 -41.26 44.35 -14.75
CA GLU A 103 -41.63 44.80 -16.10
C GLU A 103 -42.88 44.06 -16.63
N LEU A 104 -42.94 42.73 -16.44
CA LEU A 104 -44.11 41.94 -16.83
C LEU A 104 -45.35 42.28 -16.00
N LYS A 105 -45.21 42.62 -14.71
CA LYS A 105 -46.33 43.11 -13.86
C LYS A 105 -46.82 44.47 -14.32
N LEU A 106 -45.91 45.42 -14.59
CA LEU A 106 -46.26 46.74 -15.13
C LEU A 106 -46.98 46.59 -16.48
N GLY A 107 -46.45 45.77 -17.39
CA GLY A 107 -47.09 45.46 -18.66
C GLY A 107 -48.40 44.64 -18.53
N ILE A 108 -48.75 44.11 -17.37
CA ILE A 108 -50.10 43.58 -17.08
C ILE A 108 -51.00 44.73 -16.61
N PHE A 109 -50.54 45.56 -15.67
CA PHE A 109 -51.29 46.74 -15.22
C PHE A 109 -51.63 47.69 -16.37
N ASP A 110 -50.72 47.96 -17.31
CA ASP A 110 -51.00 48.79 -18.48
C ASP A 110 -52.07 48.18 -19.39
N ARG A 111 -52.06 46.86 -19.57
CA ARG A 111 -53.10 46.14 -20.34
C ARG A 111 -54.45 46.13 -19.63
N GLU A 112 -54.45 46.05 -18.30
CA GLU A 112 -55.66 46.06 -17.48
C GLU A 112 -56.26 47.47 -17.37
N ALA A 113 -55.42 48.50 -17.26
CA ALA A 113 -55.82 49.91 -17.37
C ALA A 113 -56.36 50.25 -18.77
N LEU A 114 -55.75 49.75 -19.84
CA LEU A 114 -56.27 49.88 -21.21
C LEU A 114 -57.59 49.13 -21.42
N LYS A 115 -57.80 47.98 -20.78
CA LYS A 115 -59.11 47.29 -20.77
C LYS A 115 -60.14 48.13 -20.03
N SER A 116 -59.85 48.60 -18.83
CA SER A 116 -60.76 49.45 -18.04
C SER A 116 -61.10 50.77 -18.76
N LEU A 117 -60.15 51.39 -19.46
CA LEU A 117 -60.39 52.56 -20.33
C LEU A 117 -61.26 52.26 -21.55
N ASN A 118 -61.24 51.03 -22.06
CA ASN A 118 -62.12 50.60 -23.14
C ASN A 118 -63.51 50.19 -22.63
N GLU A 119 -63.59 49.54 -21.47
CA GLU A 119 -64.84 49.19 -20.78
C GLU A 119 -65.60 50.47 -20.38
N THR A 120 -64.94 51.43 -19.74
CA THR A 120 -65.54 52.75 -19.44
C THR A 120 -65.92 53.53 -20.70
N LYS A 121 -65.18 53.40 -21.82
CA LYS A 121 -65.62 53.94 -23.13
C LYS A 121 -66.86 53.23 -23.67
N ILE A 122 -67.05 51.95 -23.41
CA ILE A 122 -68.24 51.19 -23.79
C ILE A 122 -69.42 51.61 -22.91
N GLU A 123 -69.25 51.69 -21.59
CA GLU A 123 -70.26 52.19 -20.65
C GLU A 123 -70.68 53.63 -20.97
N ILE A 124 -69.73 54.52 -21.27
CA ILE A 124 -70.03 55.89 -21.72
C ILE A 124 -70.85 55.85 -23.02
N ARG A 125 -70.50 54.99 -24.00
CA ARG A 125 -71.29 54.82 -25.23
C ARG A 125 -72.68 54.26 -24.96
N GLU A 126 -72.87 53.34 -24.02
CA GLU A 126 -74.18 52.82 -23.61
C GLU A 126 -75.03 53.88 -22.91
N ILE A 127 -74.44 54.69 -22.03
CA ILE A 127 -75.11 55.81 -21.35
C ILE A 127 -75.54 56.87 -22.38
N PHE A 128 -74.70 57.20 -23.36
CA PHE A 128 -75.07 58.11 -24.45
C PHE A 128 -76.09 57.49 -25.43
N ALA A 129 -76.07 56.17 -25.67
CA ALA A 129 -77.06 55.49 -26.50
C ALA A 129 -78.46 55.46 -25.86
N ASN A 130 -78.54 55.34 -24.53
CA ASN A 130 -79.80 55.25 -23.78
C ASN A 130 -80.39 56.60 -23.34
N CYS A 131 -79.76 57.73 -23.69
CA CYS A 131 -80.25 59.08 -23.36
C CYS A 131 -80.61 59.90 -24.61
N SER A 132 -81.70 59.51 -25.30
CA SER A 132 -82.31 60.38 -26.32
C SER A 132 -83.83 60.20 -26.48
N THR A 133 -84.53 61.35 -26.48
CA THR A 133 -85.93 61.62 -26.85
C THR A 133 -87.07 61.49 -25.82
N LYS A 134 -87.70 62.66 -25.58
CA LYS A 134 -89.11 62.93 -25.20
C LYS A 134 -89.53 62.75 -23.72
N VAL A 135 -89.70 63.85 -22.93
CA VAL A 135 -90.85 64.82 -22.87
C VAL A 135 -91.96 64.33 -21.92
N ARG A 136 -92.53 65.08 -20.95
CA ARG A 136 -92.32 66.43 -20.36
C ARG A 136 -92.99 66.45 -18.98
N CYS A 137 -92.45 67.19 -18.00
CA CYS A 137 -93.21 67.64 -16.82
C CYS A 137 -93.64 69.11 -16.98
N LYS A 138 -94.83 69.46 -16.46
CA LYS A 138 -95.30 70.85 -16.24
C LYS A 138 -96.06 70.94 -14.92
N ILE A 139 -96.02 72.11 -14.28
CA ILE A 139 -96.41 72.32 -12.87
C ILE A 139 -97.34 73.56 -12.75
N ALA A 140 -98.43 73.40 -11.97
CA ALA A 140 -99.20 74.44 -11.23
C ALA A 140 -100.04 75.51 -12.02
N PRO A 141 -100.87 76.37 -11.34
CA PRO A 141 -102.11 75.98 -10.62
C PRO A 141 -103.33 76.94 -10.94
N PRO A 142 -104.29 77.35 -10.04
CA PRO A 142 -105.71 77.62 -10.42
C PRO A 142 -106.08 79.12 -10.61
N PRO A 143 -107.34 79.46 -10.95
CA PRO A 143 -108.23 80.11 -9.96
C PRO A 143 -109.75 79.82 -10.08
N ASP A 144 -110.52 80.53 -9.23
CA ASP A 144 -111.98 80.53 -8.94
C ASP A 144 -112.85 81.37 -9.94
N TYR A 145 -114.15 81.61 -9.62
CA TYR A 145 -115.23 82.44 -10.20
C TYR A 145 -116.44 81.64 -10.76
N SER A 146 -117.69 82.11 -10.84
CA SER A 146 -118.57 83.03 -10.06
C SER A 146 -119.97 83.11 -10.76
N GLU A 147 -120.97 83.73 -10.12
CA GLU A 147 -122.29 84.21 -10.65
C GLU A 147 -123.37 83.15 -10.99
N LYS A 148 -124.62 83.17 -10.48
CA LYS A 148 -125.71 84.16 -10.26
C LYS A 148 -126.67 84.35 -11.45
N PHE A 149 -127.97 84.11 -11.21
CA PHE A 149 -129.08 84.86 -11.82
C PHE A 149 -130.34 84.81 -10.91
N MET A 150 -131.09 85.91 -10.81
CA MET A 150 -132.42 86.02 -10.19
C MET A 150 -133.38 86.71 -11.16
N ILE A 151 -134.67 86.34 -11.16
CA ILE A 151 -135.76 87.16 -11.72
C ILE A 151 -136.98 87.08 -10.78
N SER A 152 -137.73 88.18 -10.67
CA SER A 152 -138.88 88.43 -9.77
C SER A 152 -140.07 88.95 -10.56
N THR A 153 -141.31 88.55 -10.22
CA THR A 153 -142.58 89.29 -10.52
C THR A 153 -143.79 88.68 -9.77
N GLN A 154 -144.91 89.42 -9.68
CA GLN A 154 -146.18 89.04 -9.00
C GLN A 154 -147.35 88.88 -10.02
N LYS A 155 -148.63 88.54 -9.71
CA LYS A 155 -149.35 88.38 -8.41
C LYS A 155 -150.63 87.49 -8.50
N ALA A 156 -150.55 86.21 -8.09
CA ALA A 156 -151.70 85.31 -7.77
C ALA A 156 -152.67 84.94 -8.94
N PRO A 157 -153.58 83.92 -8.83
CA PRO A 157 -153.81 82.97 -7.71
C PRO A 157 -153.94 81.46 -8.08
N LYS A 158 -153.98 80.60 -7.03
CA LYS A 158 -154.54 79.22 -6.95
C LYS A 158 -154.06 78.12 -7.94
N ILE A 159 -153.14 77.27 -7.45
CA ILE A 159 -152.99 75.78 -7.56
C ILE A 159 -151.53 75.48 -7.16
N VAL A 160 -151.24 75.36 -5.86
CA VAL A 160 -149.84 75.25 -5.34
C VAL A 160 -149.59 74.01 -4.46
N GLN A 161 -150.63 73.36 -3.96
CA GLN A 161 -150.48 72.19 -3.06
C GLN A 161 -149.87 70.93 -3.73
N GLU A 162 -149.84 70.85 -5.07
CA GLU A 162 -149.26 69.70 -5.81
C GLU A 162 -147.78 69.88 -6.20
N VAL A 163 -147.19 71.06 -5.99
CA VAL A 163 -145.79 71.33 -6.40
C VAL A 163 -144.78 70.90 -5.33
N GLU A 164 -145.18 70.91 -4.05
CA GLU A 164 -144.30 70.63 -2.91
C GLU A 164 -143.84 69.16 -2.86
N GLU A 165 -144.73 68.21 -3.16
CA GLU A 165 -144.38 66.77 -3.18
C GLU A 165 -143.35 66.44 -4.27
N ARG A 166 -143.46 67.09 -5.45
CA ARG A 166 -142.55 66.88 -6.59
C ARG A 166 -141.13 67.42 -6.35
N ALA A 167 -140.96 68.33 -5.39
CA ALA A 167 -139.64 68.83 -4.98
C ALA A 167 -138.88 67.83 -4.10
N LEU A 168 -139.59 67.13 -3.20
CA LEU A 168 -138.99 66.18 -2.24
C LEU A 168 -138.42 64.93 -2.92
N GLU A 169 -139.07 64.39 -3.97
CA GLU A 169 -138.53 63.25 -4.73
C GLU A 169 -137.21 63.57 -5.44
N ARG A 170 -137.08 64.81 -5.96
CA ARG A 170 -135.86 65.27 -6.64
C ARG A 170 -134.68 65.48 -5.70
N ALA A 171 -134.94 65.73 -4.42
CA ALA A 171 -133.90 65.77 -3.38
C ALA A 171 -133.38 64.35 -3.08
N LYS A 172 -134.28 63.42 -2.76
CA LYS A 172 -133.94 62.01 -2.40
C LYS A 172 -133.14 61.28 -3.49
N ARG A 173 -133.40 61.54 -4.77
CA ARG A 173 -132.61 60.97 -5.88
C ARG A 173 -131.16 61.50 -5.99
N ARG A 174 -130.84 62.68 -5.43
CA ARG A 174 -129.48 63.23 -5.47
C ARG A 174 -128.58 62.66 -4.37
N GLU A 175 -129.12 62.38 -3.18
CA GLU A 175 -128.39 61.70 -2.10
C GLU A 175 -127.84 60.34 -2.54
N LEU A 176 -128.71 59.48 -3.10
CA LEU A 176 -128.36 58.12 -3.56
C LEU A 176 -127.21 58.07 -4.59
N ILE A 177 -127.00 59.14 -5.37
CA ILE A 177 -125.92 59.23 -6.36
C ILE A 177 -124.59 59.64 -5.71
N LEU A 178 -124.63 60.50 -4.68
CA LEU A 178 -123.43 60.92 -3.94
C LEU A 178 -122.86 59.77 -3.10
N GLU A 179 -123.72 58.96 -2.46
CA GLU A 179 -123.28 57.78 -1.70
C GLU A 179 -122.55 56.75 -2.58
N ARG A 180 -123.08 56.43 -3.77
CA ARG A 180 -122.41 55.50 -4.71
C ARG A 180 -121.03 55.99 -5.15
N LYS A 181 -120.83 57.29 -5.36
CA LYS A 181 -119.49 57.85 -5.66
C LYS A 181 -118.53 57.77 -4.46
N LYS A 182 -119.04 57.98 -3.24
CA LYS A 182 -118.25 57.89 -1.99
C LYS A 182 -117.67 56.49 -1.79
N ILE A 183 -118.49 55.44 -1.96
CA ILE A 183 -118.10 54.03 -1.81
C ILE A 183 -117.01 53.62 -2.82
N ILE A 184 -117.11 54.06 -4.08
CA ILE A 184 -116.11 53.73 -5.12
C ILE A 184 -114.76 54.41 -4.82
N GLN A 185 -114.77 55.65 -4.34
CA GLN A 185 -113.56 56.38 -3.99
C GLN A 185 -112.87 55.78 -2.75
N GLU A 186 -113.64 55.39 -1.72
CA GLU A 186 -113.10 54.67 -0.56
C GLU A 186 -112.45 53.34 -0.95
N ASN A 187 -113.11 52.52 -1.79
CA ASN A 187 -112.54 51.22 -2.21
C ASN A 187 -111.24 51.40 -3.01
N ARG A 188 -111.14 52.44 -3.84
CA ARG A 188 -109.91 52.75 -4.58
C ARG A 188 -108.78 53.22 -3.64
N GLN A 189 -109.10 53.99 -2.61
CA GLN A 189 -108.14 54.38 -1.57
C GLN A 189 -107.69 53.18 -0.72
N ARG A 190 -108.59 52.29 -0.31
CA ARG A 190 -108.27 51.07 0.44
C ARG A 190 -107.33 50.13 -0.34
N MET A 191 -107.54 49.98 -1.65
CA MET A 191 -106.63 49.20 -2.53
C MET A 191 -105.22 49.78 -2.60
N ILE A 192 -105.09 51.11 -2.69
CA ILE A 192 -103.78 51.79 -2.75
C ILE A 192 -103.05 51.66 -1.40
N VAL A 193 -103.75 51.88 -0.28
CA VAL A 193 -103.18 51.71 1.07
C VAL A 193 -102.73 50.26 1.29
N ALA A 194 -103.56 49.26 0.97
CA ALA A 194 -103.20 47.86 1.13
C ALA A 194 -102.01 47.40 0.26
N ALA A 195 -101.84 47.99 -0.94
CA ALA A 195 -100.68 47.72 -1.79
C ALA A 195 -99.38 48.34 -1.25
N LEU A 196 -99.46 49.53 -0.66
CA LEU A 196 -98.34 50.19 0.01
C LEU A 196 -97.93 49.47 1.30
N GLU A 197 -98.91 49.04 2.11
CA GLU A 197 -98.67 48.25 3.34
C GLU A 197 -97.91 46.95 3.02
N ARG A 198 -98.33 46.22 1.98
CA ARG A 198 -97.67 44.97 1.57
C ARG A 198 -96.24 45.17 1.09
N LYS A 199 -95.96 46.23 0.31
CA LYS A 199 -94.59 46.56 -0.08
C LYS A 199 -93.74 46.97 1.11
N ARG A 200 -94.28 47.78 2.02
CA ARG A 200 -93.59 48.18 3.24
C ARG A 200 -93.18 46.98 4.11
N ILE A 201 -94.09 46.02 4.29
CA ILE A 201 -93.80 44.78 5.03
C ILE A 201 -92.72 43.95 4.32
N GLN A 202 -92.76 43.82 2.99
CA GLN A 202 -91.70 43.14 2.22
C GLN A 202 -90.36 43.86 2.34
N ASP A 203 -90.31 45.18 2.17
CA ASP A 203 -89.09 45.98 2.31
C ASP A 203 -88.51 45.92 3.75
N GLU A 204 -89.37 45.88 4.77
CA GLU A 204 -88.95 45.74 6.17
C GLU A 204 -88.42 44.32 6.47
N ASP A 205 -89.04 43.27 5.92
CA ASP A 205 -88.57 41.89 6.09
C ASP A 205 -87.31 41.57 5.25
N GLU A 206 -87.15 42.13 4.06
CA GLU A 206 -85.91 42.04 3.28
C GLU A 206 -84.77 42.79 3.97
N LYS A 207 -85.04 43.97 4.55
CA LYS A 207 -84.05 44.67 5.39
C LYS A 207 -83.66 43.85 6.63
N LYS A 208 -84.62 43.19 7.30
CA LYS A 208 -84.32 42.28 8.43
C LYS A 208 -83.45 41.12 7.98
N ARG A 209 -83.83 40.40 6.91
CA ARG A 209 -83.05 39.27 6.35
C ARG A 209 -81.65 39.69 5.91
N SER A 210 -81.50 40.85 5.28
CA SER A 210 -80.19 41.39 4.89
C SER A 210 -79.33 41.75 6.11
N LEU A 211 -79.91 42.41 7.12
CA LEU A 211 -79.23 42.69 8.40
C LEU A 211 -78.84 41.43 9.15
N GLU A 212 -79.66 40.39 9.12
CA GLU A 212 -79.36 39.07 9.71
C GLU A 212 -78.22 38.37 8.96
N GLN A 213 -78.25 38.32 7.63
CA GLN A 213 -77.15 37.79 6.82
C GLN A 213 -75.84 38.57 7.02
N ILE A 214 -75.89 39.89 7.23
CA ILE A 214 -74.70 40.70 7.53
C ILE A 214 -74.19 40.41 8.95
N LYS A 215 -75.09 40.28 9.95
CA LYS A 215 -74.73 39.87 11.32
C LYS A 215 -74.16 38.45 11.38
N GLU A 216 -74.69 37.53 10.57
CA GLU A 216 -74.23 36.16 10.47
C GLU A 216 -72.88 36.06 9.74
N ARG A 217 -72.69 36.78 8.62
CA ARG A 217 -71.38 36.91 7.97
C ARG A 217 -70.33 37.50 8.92
N ARG A 218 -70.65 38.57 9.67
CA ARG A 218 -69.74 39.13 10.68
C ARG A 218 -69.41 38.14 11.80
N ARG A 219 -70.38 37.33 12.26
CA ARG A 219 -70.11 36.27 13.25
C ARG A 219 -69.18 35.19 12.71
N LYS A 220 -69.49 34.62 11.54
CA LYS A 220 -68.65 33.61 10.85
C LYS A 220 -67.25 34.12 10.54
N GLU A 221 -67.12 35.39 10.13
CA GLU A 221 -65.81 36.00 9.84
C GLU A 221 -64.99 36.29 11.11
N LEU A 222 -65.65 36.66 12.22
CA LEU A 222 -65.01 36.81 13.53
C LEU A 222 -64.54 35.46 14.07
N GLU A 223 -65.36 34.41 13.97
CA GLU A 223 -64.95 33.03 14.30
C GLU A 223 -63.76 32.59 13.44
N MET A 224 -63.81 32.80 12.12
CA MET A 224 -62.71 32.48 11.21
C MET A 224 -61.44 33.29 11.48
N ARG A 225 -61.54 34.49 12.07
CA ARG A 225 -60.39 35.25 12.57
C ARG A 225 -59.86 34.67 13.88
N GLN A 226 -60.72 34.36 14.85
CA GLN A 226 -60.32 33.72 16.10
C GLN A 226 -59.68 32.33 15.87
N ILE A 227 -60.22 31.53 14.94
CA ILE A 227 -59.64 30.23 14.55
C ILE A 227 -58.26 30.44 13.91
N ARG A 228 -58.09 31.45 13.04
CA ARG A 228 -56.78 31.78 12.46
C ARG A 228 -55.75 32.20 13.52
N GLU A 229 -56.13 33.03 14.49
CA GLU A 229 -55.22 33.43 15.58
C GLU A 229 -54.90 32.26 16.53
N ARG A 230 -55.87 31.43 16.91
CA ARG A 230 -55.61 30.19 17.66
C ARG A 230 -54.66 29.25 16.90
N ASN A 231 -54.87 29.09 15.59
CA ASN A 231 -54.01 28.24 14.75
C ASN A 231 -52.58 28.80 14.62
N LYS A 232 -52.41 30.14 14.54
CA LYS A 232 -51.08 30.77 14.61
C LYS A 232 -50.38 30.47 15.94
N LEU A 233 -51.08 30.61 17.07
CA LEU A 233 -50.50 30.34 18.40
C LEU A 233 -50.06 28.88 18.50
N ILE A 234 -50.91 27.93 18.10
CA ILE A 234 -50.58 26.50 18.06
C ILE A 234 -49.39 26.21 17.12
N PHE A 235 -49.29 26.91 15.98
CA PHE A 235 -48.16 26.80 15.07
C PHE A 235 -46.85 27.30 15.70
N PHE A 236 -46.85 28.49 16.32
CA PHE A 236 -45.67 29.03 17.01
C PHE A 236 -45.22 28.14 18.17
N GLU A 237 -46.15 27.56 18.92
CA GLU A 237 -45.85 26.61 19.99
C GLU A 237 -45.22 25.31 19.45
N LYS A 238 -45.76 24.75 18.37
CA LYS A 238 -45.15 23.61 17.66
C LYS A 238 -43.76 23.93 17.12
N VAL A 239 -43.53 25.12 16.56
CA VAL A 239 -42.21 25.57 16.09
C VAL A 239 -41.22 25.69 17.25
N LYS A 240 -41.64 26.24 18.40
CA LYS A 240 -40.82 26.33 19.62
C LYS A 240 -40.41 24.94 20.13
N ILE A 241 -41.34 23.98 20.14
CA ILE A 241 -41.06 22.59 20.52
C ILE A 241 -40.09 21.94 19.51
N ALA A 242 -40.32 22.11 18.21
CA ALA A 242 -39.46 21.57 17.16
C ALA A 242 -38.02 22.12 17.23
N LEU A 243 -37.85 23.42 17.44
CA LEU A 243 -36.54 24.05 17.67
C LEU A 243 -35.88 23.52 18.95
N GLY A 244 -36.62 23.32 20.03
CA GLY A 244 -36.10 22.72 21.27
C GLY A 244 -35.58 21.28 21.04
N LEU A 245 -36.32 20.46 20.31
CA LEU A 245 -35.90 19.09 19.95
C LEU A 245 -34.71 19.07 19.00
N TYR A 246 -34.69 19.96 18.00
CA TYR A 246 -33.57 20.12 17.07
C TYR A 246 -32.30 20.57 17.80
N ASN A 247 -32.37 21.62 18.62
CA ASN A 247 -31.23 22.11 19.38
C ASN A 247 -30.71 21.04 20.36
N ARG A 248 -31.59 20.30 21.04
CA ARG A 248 -31.18 19.22 21.95
C ARG A 248 -30.52 18.04 21.23
N THR A 249 -30.98 17.69 20.04
CA THR A 249 -30.35 16.63 19.22
C THR A 249 -29.04 17.08 18.57
N LEU A 250 -28.96 18.34 18.13
CA LEU A 250 -27.73 18.95 17.61
C LEU A 250 -26.66 19.04 18.70
N GLN A 251 -27.00 19.54 19.89
CA GLN A 251 -26.13 19.56 21.06
C GLN A 251 -25.63 18.16 21.41
N ARG A 252 -26.51 17.16 21.47
CA ARG A 252 -26.11 15.76 21.73
C ARG A 252 -25.10 15.26 20.69
N LYS A 253 -25.35 15.48 19.39
CA LYS A 253 -24.43 15.07 18.32
C LYS A 253 -23.08 15.81 18.40
N ALA A 254 -23.10 17.11 18.70
CA ALA A 254 -21.89 17.91 18.83
C ALA A 254 -21.03 17.46 20.03
N PHE A 255 -21.63 17.26 21.20
CA PHE A 255 -20.93 16.75 22.38
C PHE A 255 -20.47 15.30 22.22
N GLN A 256 -21.26 14.45 21.57
CA GLN A 256 -20.86 13.08 21.25
C GLN A 256 -19.64 13.07 20.33
N GLY A 257 -19.67 13.82 19.22
CA GLY A 257 -18.53 13.94 18.32
C GLY A 257 -17.29 14.57 18.97
N LEU A 258 -17.47 15.57 19.86
CA LEU A 258 -16.35 16.11 20.65
C LEU A 258 -15.76 15.08 21.61
N PHE A 259 -16.60 14.28 22.27
CA PHE A 259 -16.13 13.24 23.19
C PHE A 259 -15.42 12.10 22.45
N GLU A 260 -15.97 11.64 21.33
CA GLU A 260 -15.36 10.63 20.45
C GLU A 260 -14.01 11.12 19.89
N ASN A 261 -13.92 12.38 19.44
CA ASN A 261 -12.65 12.96 19.00
C ASN A 261 -11.63 13.10 20.16
N TYR A 262 -12.09 13.42 21.38
CA TYR A 262 -11.23 13.52 22.55
C TYR A 262 -10.69 12.14 22.99
N THR A 263 -11.55 11.12 23.09
CA THR A 263 -11.12 9.76 23.43
C THR A 263 -10.19 9.19 22.37
N GLN A 264 -10.53 9.34 21.09
CA GLN A 264 -9.69 8.86 19.99
C GLN A 264 -8.38 9.65 19.87
N GLY A 265 -8.38 10.95 20.17
CA GLY A 265 -7.16 11.75 20.31
C GLY A 265 -6.24 11.23 21.42
N LYS A 266 -6.79 10.90 22.59
CA LYS A 266 -6.05 10.31 23.71
C LYS A 266 -5.50 8.92 23.38
N GLU A 267 -6.30 8.05 22.76
CA GLU A 267 -5.85 6.73 22.30
C GLU A 267 -4.75 6.83 21.25
N ASN A 268 -4.90 7.72 20.26
CA ASN A 268 -3.90 7.94 19.21
C ASN A 268 -2.59 8.49 19.79
N TYR A 269 -2.65 9.35 20.82
CA TYR A 269 -1.47 9.83 21.53
C TYR A 269 -0.72 8.69 22.24
N GLU A 270 -1.40 7.86 23.04
CA GLU A 270 -0.72 6.73 23.71
C GLU A 270 -0.25 5.65 22.71
N ARG A 271 -0.99 5.39 21.62
CA ARG A 271 -0.52 4.55 20.50
C ARG A 271 0.74 5.11 19.85
N SER A 272 0.79 6.42 19.58
CA SER A 272 1.94 7.10 18.98
C SER A 272 3.17 7.02 19.90
N LYS A 273 3.00 7.29 21.19
CA LYS A 273 4.04 7.18 22.22
C LYS A 273 4.58 5.75 22.37
N LEU A 274 3.70 4.74 22.34
CA LEU A 274 4.10 3.33 22.35
C LEU A 274 4.84 2.96 21.06
N HIS A 275 4.33 3.36 19.90
CA HIS A 275 4.96 3.12 18.60
C HIS A 275 6.35 3.77 18.50
N TYR A 276 6.50 5.01 18.99
CA TYR A 276 7.79 5.69 19.09
C TYR A 276 8.77 4.91 19.98
N LYS A 277 8.34 4.48 21.18
CA LYS A 277 9.18 3.70 22.10
C LYS A 277 9.62 2.37 21.47
N ILE A 278 8.71 1.63 20.83
CA ILE A 278 9.02 0.37 20.14
C ILE A 278 9.97 0.60 18.97
N THR A 279 9.72 1.64 18.15
CA THR A 279 10.56 1.96 16.98
C THR A 279 11.97 2.38 17.40
N LEU A 280 12.09 3.20 18.45
CA LEU A 280 13.39 3.60 19.01
C LEU A 280 14.14 2.39 19.57
N LEU A 281 13.47 1.54 20.36
CA LEU A 281 14.07 0.31 20.90
C LEU A 281 14.51 -0.63 19.76
N SER A 282 13.68 -0.80 18.73
CA SER A 282 14.01 -1.63 17.56
C SER A 282 15.21 -1.10 16.80
N LYS A 283 15.34 0.22 16.63
CA LYS A 283 16.51 0.85 16.00
C LYS A 283 17.78 0.62 16.82
N VAL A 284 17.75 0.91 18.12
CA VAL A 284 18.88 0.72 19.03
C VAL A 284 19.31 -0.76 19.04
N MET A 285 18.34 -1.68 19.13
CA MET A 285 18.61 -3.12 19.06
C MET A 285 19.24 -3.53 17.73
N HIS A 286 18.76 -3.03 16.58
CA HIS A 286 19.39 -3.32 15.27
C HIS A 286 20.84 -2.83 15.23
N THR A 287 21.09 -1.58 15.62
CA THR A 287 22.45 -1.02 15.62
C THR A 287 23.38 -1.73 16.60
N TRP A 288 22.85 -2.24 17.72
CA TRP A 288 23.60 -3.10 18.64
C TRP A 288 23.91 -4.43 17.96
N THR A 289 22.92 -5.12 17.39
CA THR A 289 23.13 -6.44 16.77
C THR A 289 24.11 -6.36 15.61
N GLU A 290 24.00 -5.35 14.74
CA GLU A 290 24.95 -5.09 13.65
C GLU A 290 26.37 -4.88 14.20
N PHE A 291 26.55 -4.00 15.19
CA PHE A 291 27.86 -3.77 15.82
C PHE A 291 28.46 -5.04 16.45
N MET A 292 27.63 -5.85 17.13
CA MET A 292 28.10 -7.10 17.74
C MET A 292 28.42 -8.16 16.69
N GLU A 293 27.60 -8.29 15.65
CA GLU A 293 27.85 -9.21 14.54
C GLU A 293 29.14 -8.85 13.79
N ASP A 294 29.38 -7.56 13.53
CA ASP A 294 30.67 -7.06 13.02
C ASP A 294 31.82 -7.44 13.95
N LYS A 295 31.71 -7.17 15.26
CA LYS A 295 32.78 -7.50 16.22
C LYS A 295 33.02 -9.00 16.39
N TYR A 296 32.00 -9.84 16.24
CA TYR A 296 32.16 -11.29 16.20
C TYR A 296 32.76 -11.75 14.87
N ARG A 297 32.36 -11.18 13.73
CA ARG A 297 32.95 -11.47 12.42
C ARG A 297 34.44 -11.14 12.40
N ASP A 298 34.84 -9.97 12.90
CA ASP A 298 36.25 -9.56 12.98
C ASP A 298 37.07 -10.54 13.83
N LYS A 299 36.55 -10.91 15.02
CA LYS A 299 37.21 -11.87 15.92
C LYS A 299 37.31 -13.28 15.33
N ASN A 300 36.25 -13.74 14.67
CA ASN A 300 36.22 -15.06 14.03
C ASN A 300 37.18 -15.09 12.83
N ALA A 301 37.18 -14.07 11.98
CA ALA A 301 38.11 -13.95 10.86
C ALA A 301 39.58 -13.94 11.32
N LEU A 302 39.88 -13.26 12.44
CA LEU A 302 41.22 -13.30 13.05
C LEU A 302 41.55 -14.69 13.60
N ALA A 303 40.61 -15.35 14.28
CA ALA A 303 40.79 -16.70 14.81
C ALA A 303 41.03 -17.72 13.68
N ASP A 304 40.24 -17.66 12.60
CA ASP A 304 40.37 -18.51 11.41
C ASP A 304 41.71 -18.28 10.70
N ALA A 305 42.14 -17.02 10.54
CA ALA A 305 43.43 -16.67 9.96
C ALA A 305 44.61 -17.21 10.79
N VAL A 306 44.56 -17.08 12.12
CA VAL A 306 45.57 -17.62 13.04
C VAL A 306 45.55 -19.16 13.02
N TYR A 307 44.38 -19.78 13.00
CA TYR A 307 44.21 -21.23 12.93
C TYR A 307 44.78 -21.80 11.61
N ALA A 308 44.44 -21.20 10.47
CA ALA A 308 44.96 -21.57 9.16
C ALA A 308 46.50 -21.43 9.11
N LYS A 309 47.05 -20.30 9.58
CA LYS A 309 48.51 -20.09 9.69
C LYS A 309 49.17 -21.17 10.54
N ASN A 310 48.58 -21.50 11.70
CA ASN A 310 49.13 -22.51 12.61
C ASN A 310 49.08 -23.92 12.03
N ILE A 311 48.03 -24.30 11.30
CA ILE A 311 47.97 -25.59 10.58
C ILE A 311 49.06 -25.65 9.53
N VAL A 312 49.16 -24.64 8.65
CA VAL A 312 50.15 -24.62 7.57
C VAL A 312 51.57 -24.65 8.15
N SER A 313 51.84 -23.89 9.21
CA SER A 313 53.15 -23.91 9.90
C SER A 313 53.47 -25.29 10.48
N ARG A 314 52.49 -25.98 11.07
CA ARG A 314 52.70 -27.34 11.62
C ARG A 314 52.92 -28.36 10.50
N ALA A 315 52.13 -28.31 9.42
CA ALA A 315 52.25 -29.22 8.28
C ALA A 315 53.58 -29.03 7.53
N LEU A 316 54.06 -27.79 7.37
CA LEU A 316 55.37 -27.51 6.80
C LEU A 316 56.51 -27.99 7.71
N GLN A 317 56.36 -27.85 9.03
CA GLN A 317 57.36 -28.32 9.99
C GLN A 317 57.45 -29.85 9.99
N THR A 318 56.33 -30.58 10.04
CA THR A 318 56.34 -32.05 9.96
C THR A 318 56.83 -32.57 8.61
N TRP A 319 56.52 -31.87 7.51
CA TRP A 319 57.08 -32.21 6.19
C TRP A 319 58.60 -31.97 6.11
N ARG A 320 59.10 -30.90 6.73
CA ARG A 320 60.54 -30.63 6.86
C ARG A 320 61.24 -31.70 7.68
N GLU A 321 60.67 -32.10 8.82
CA GLU A 321 61.18 -33.17 9.67
C GLU A 321 61.22 -34.51 8.91
N PHE A 322 60.13 -34.87 8.23
CA PHE A 322 60.07 -36.05 7.37
C PHE A 322 61.14 -36.02 6.26
N ARG A 323 61.38 -34.86 5.62
CA ARG A 323 62.43 -34.72 4.60
C ARG A 323 63.83 -34.89 5.19
N ILE A 324 64.10 -34.33 6.38
CA ILE A 324 65.39 -34.51 7.08
C ILE A 324 65.61 -35.98 7.41
N GLU A 325 64.58 -36.66 7.94
CA GLU A 325 64.68 -38.06 8.34
C GLU A 325 64.80 -39.00 7.13
N SER A 326 64.15 -38.68 6.02
CA SER A 326 64.32 -39.38 4.75
C SER A 326 65.74 -39.25 4.19
N ILE A 327 66.38 -38.07 4.29
CA ILE A 327 67.78 -37.88 3.88
C ILE A 327 68.72 -38.69 4.79
N ARG A 328 68.52 -38.66 6.11
CA ARG A 328 69.31 -39.47 7.06
C ARG A 328 69.17 -40.96 6.81
N SER A 329 67.94 -41.45 6.60
CA SER A 329 67.67 -42.84 6.30
C SER A 329 68.33 -43.29 4.99
N MET A 330 68.34 -42.41 3.98
CA MET A 330 69.03 -42.67 2.71
C MET A 330 70.55 -42.76 2.91
N GLN A 331 71.14 -41.80 3.63
CA GLN A 331 72.58 -41.82 3.93
C GLN A 331 72.98 -43.09 4.72
N VAL A 332 72.21 -43.48 5.74
CA VAL A 332 72.47 -44.72 6.49
C VAL A 332 72.35 -45.97 5.61
N ALA A 333 71.46 -45.96 4.61
CA ALA A 333 71.35 -47.06 3.64
C ALA A 333 72.52 -47.09 2.66
N GLU A 334 73.02 -45.94 2.22
CA GLU A 334 74.23 -45.80 1.39
C GLU A 334 75.47 -46.27 2.16
N ASP A 335 75.71 -45.76 3.37
CA ASP A 335 76.82 -46.14 4.26
C ASP A 335 76.81 -47.67 4.55
N PHE A 336 75.62 -48.25 4.77
CA PHE A 336 75.48 -49.70 5.00
C PHE A 336 75.74 -50.53 3.73
N TYR A 337 75.30 -50.06 2.56
CA TYR A 337 75.60 -50.70 1.28
C TYR A 337 77.10 -50.68 0.98
N ASP A 338 77.75 -49.54 1.16
CA ASP A 338 79.18 -49.37 0.95
C ASP A 338 80.01 -50.23 1.91
N LEU A 339 79.60 -50.31 3.19
CA LEU A 339 80.23 -51.22 4.16
C LEU A 339 80.10 -52.70 3.73
N LEU A 340 78.93 -53.11 3.26
CA LEU A 340 78.69 -54.48 2.79
C LEU A 340 79.52 -54.78 1.52
N LEU A 341 79.59 -53.83 0.58
CA LEU A 341 80.38 -53.94 -0.64
C LEU A 341 81.87 -54.00 -0.33
N LEU A 342 82.37 -53.13 0.56
CA LEU A 342 83.76 -53.12 1.02
C LEU A 342 84.13 -54.44 1.71
N ASN A 343 83.28 -54.95 2.61
CA ASN A 343 83.51 -56.23 3.27
C ASN A 343 83.54 -57.40 2.27
N ASN A 344 82.59 -57.46 1.35
CA ASN A 344 82.55 -58.50 0.31
C ASN A 344 83.78 -58.45 -0.60
N THR A 345 84.14 -57.25 -1.11
CA THR A 345 85.31 -57.07 -1.97
C THR A 345 86.62 -57.38 -1.22
N PHE A 346 86.75 -56.99 0.05
CA PHE A 346 87.88 -57.33 0.90
C PHE A 346 88.00 -58.83 1.13
N VAL A 347 86.90 -59.55 1.39
CA VAL A 347 86.89 -61.02 1.53
C VAL A 347 87.33 -61.70 0.23
N HIS A 348 86.86 -61.23 -0.93
CA HIS A 348 87.29 -61.75 -2.24
C HIS A 348 88.77 -61.45 -2.52
N TRP A 349 89.23 -60.24 -2.22
CA TRP A 349 90.63 -59.82 -2.37
C TRP A 349 91.56 -60.64 -1.46
N HIS A 350 91.24 -60.76 -0.17
CA HIS A 350 92.00 -61.54 0.80
C HIS A 350 92.13 -63.00 0.36
N ARG A 351 91.02 -63.65 -0.06
CA ARG A 351 91.05 -65.02 -0.61
C ARG A 351 91.99 -65.13 -1.82
N ASN A 352 91.94 -64.18 -2.76
CA ASN A 352 92.84 -64.15 -3.91
C ASN A 352 94.31 -63.95 -3.49
N VAL A 353 94.59 -63.05 -2.54
CA VAL A 353 95.94 -62.83 -2.00
C VAL A 353 96.48 -64.10 -1.35
N CYS A 354 95.70 -64.80 -0.51
CA CYS A 354 96.10 -66.09 0.06
C CYS A 354 96.43 -67.12 -1.03
N ILE A 355 95.58 -67.25 -2.06
CA ILE A 355 95.82 -68.17 -3.19
C ILE A 355 97.12 -67.79 -3.92
N ARG A 356 97.36 -66.51 -4.19
CA ARG A 356 98.61 -66.03 -4.84
C ARG A 356 99.84 -66.28 -3.98
N ILE A 357 99.77 -66.10 -2.67
CA ILE A 357 100.84 -66.42 -1.73
C ILE A 357 101.13 -67.92 -1.76
N MET A 358 100.12 -68.77 -1.64
CA MET A 358 100.27 -70.24 -1.72
C MET A 358 100.88 -70.70 -3.04
N LEU A 359 100.44 -70.14 -4.18
CA LEU A 359 101.02 -70.43 -5.50
C LEU A 359 102.48 -69.96 -5.61
N THR A 360 102.81 -68.82 -5.00
CA THR A 360 104.18 -68.29 -4.96
C THR A 360 105.08 -69.18 -4.11
N HIS A 361 104.65 -69.60 -2.92
CA HIS A 361 105.36 -70.58 -2.11
C HIS A 361 105.63 -71.88 -2.87
N LYS A 362 104.60 -72.47 -3.52
CA LYS A 362 104.79 -73.68 -4.35
C LYS A 362 105.83 -73.49 -5.46
N LYS A 363 105.86 -72.33 -6.13
CA LYS A 363 106.89 -71.99 -7.14
C LYS A 363 108.27 -71.84 -6.51
N MET A 364 108.37 -71.17 -5.36
CA MET A 364 109.62 -70.98 -4.62
C MET A 364 110.19 -72.31 -4.09
N ASP A 365 109.35 -73.23 -3.63
CA ASP A 365 109.76 -74.57 -3.18
C ASP A 365 110.32 -75.41 -4.35
N VAL A 366 109.71 -75.31 -5.53
CA VAL A 366 110.24 -75.92 -6.76
C VAL A 366 111.58 -75.29 -7.13
N ALA A 367 111.67 -73.96 -7.16
CA ALA A 367 112.91 -73.25 -7.46
C ALA A 367 114.04 -73.60 -6.46
N ARG A 368 113.73 -73.69 -5.16
CA ARG A 368 114.66 -74.12 -4.10
C ARG A 368 115.15 -75.55 -4.36
N LYS A 369 114.25 -76.51 -4.58
CA LYS A 369 114.63 -77.90 -4.93
C LYS A 369 115.52 -77.98 -6.18
N HIS A 370 115.29 -77.15 -7.19
CA HIS A 370 116.17 -77.07 -8.36
C HIS A 370 117.55 -76.47 -8.03
N HIS A 371 117.59 -75.43 -7.19
CA HIS A 371 118.84 -74.82 -6.71
C HIS A 371 119.66 -75.80 -5.85
N ASP A 372 119.03 -76.46 -4.87
CA ASP A 372 119.66 -77.45 -3.99
C ASP A 372 120.24 -78.62 -4.80
N ARG A 373 119.48 -79.15 -5.77
CA ARG A 373 119.95 -80.17 -6.72
C ARG A 373 121.14 -79.70 -7.54
N ARG A 374 121.15 -78.45 -8.00
CA ARG A 374 122.25 -77.87 -8.78
C ARG A 374 123.50 -77.69 -7.92
N ILE A 375 123.37 -77.24 -6.68
CA ILE A 375 124.48 -77.17 -5.72
C ILE A 375 125.03 -78.58 -5.46
N LEU A 376 124.18 -79.54 -5.08
CA LEU A 376 124.59 -80.91 -4.79
C LEU A 376 125.32 -81.55 -5.98
N PHE A 377 124.80 -81.38 -7.19
CA PHE A 377 125.46 -81.85 -8.42
C PHE A 377 126.83 -81.18 -8.63
N HIS A 378 126.92 -79.86 -8.45
CA HIS A 378 128.18 -79.14 -8.62
C HIS A 378 129.22 -79.54 -7.57
N SER A 379 128.85 -79.61 -6.28
CA SER A 379 129.72 -80.04 -5.19
C SER A 379 130.17 -81.50 -5.37
N PHE A 380 129.28 -82.40 -5.81
CA PHE A 380 129.64 -83.79 -6.08
C PHE A 380 130.57 -83.91 -7.30
N TYR A 381 130.35 -83.12 -8.34
CA TYR A 381 131.26 -83.04 -9.50
C TYR A 381 132.65 -82.55 -9.08
N GLN A 382 132.71 -81.45 -8.32
CA GLN A 382 133.96 -80.93 -7.76
C GLN A 382 134.67 -82.01 -6.92
N TRP A 383 133.97 -82.64 -5.97
CA TRP A 383 134.52 -83.69 -5.11
C TRP A 383 135.01 -84.91 -5.91
N ARG A 384 134.28 -85.35 -6.94
CA ARG A 384 134.71 -86.45 -7.84
C ARG A 384 135.90 -86.07 -8.71
N SER A 385 136.03 -84.80 -9.10
CA SER A 385 137.20 -84.28 -9.83
C SER A 385 138.42 -84.04 -8.92
N LEU A 386 138.21 -83.91 -7.60
CA LEU A 386 139.23 -83.52 -6.63
C LEU A 386 140.48 -84.41 -6.65
N PRO A 387 140.43 -85.75 -6.80
CA PRO A 387 141.65 -86.56 -6.91
C PRO A 387 142.49 -86.22 -8.15
N ALA A 388 141.87 -85.89 -9.27
CA ALA A 388 142.57 -85.47 -10.49
C ALA A 388 143.15 -84.05 -10.33
N VAL A 389 142.43 -83.14 -9.65
CA VAL A 389 142.94 -81.81 -9.28
C VAL A 389 144.14 -81.94 -8.34
N ILE A 390 144.05 -82.74 -7.27
CA ILE A 390 145.15 -83.01 -6.33
C ILE A 390 146.33 -83.69 -7.04
N GLN A 391 146.12 -84.57 -8.01
CA GLN A 391 147.21 -85.14 -8.81
C GLN A 391 147.88 -84.09 -9.71
N LEU A 392 147.11 -83.21 -10.34
CA LEU A 392 147.65 -82.08 -11.10
C LEU A 392 148.44 -81.13 -10.18
N GLU A 393 147.92 -80.84 -8.99
CA GLU A 393 148.55 -80.01 -7.96
C GLU A 393 149.85 -80.61 -7.45
N LYS A 394 149.85 -81.87 -7.01
CA LYS A 394 151.07 -82.62 -6.67
C LYS A 394 152.06 -82.68 -7.83
N SER A 395 151.60 -82.75 -9.09
CA SER A 395 152.50 -82.70 -10.25
C SER A 395 153.11 -81.31 -10.47
N LYS A 396 152.38 -80.23 -10.15
CA LYS A 396 152.92 -78.85 -10.11
C LYS A 396 153.89 -78.70 -8.95
N GLU A 397 153.55 -79.14 -7.75
CA GLU A 397 154.43 -79.13 -6.58
C GLU A 397 155.73 -79.91 -6.84
N MET A 398 155.66 -81.10 -7.45
CA MET A 398 156.85 -81.89 -7.79
C MET A 398 157.71 -81.22 -8.86
N LYS A 399 157.10 -80.52 -9.84
CA LYS A 399 157.84 -79.67 -10.77
C LYS A 399 158.49 -78.49 -10.04
N MET A 400 157.75 -77.79 -9.18
CA MET A 400 158.26 -76.69 -8.37
C MET A 400 159.38 -77.14 -7.43
N LYS A 401 159.26 -78.31 -6.79
CA LYS A 401 160.29 -78.90 -5.93
C LYS A 401 161.56 -79.21 -6.72
N LYS A 402 161.46 -79.81 -7.91
CA LYS A 402 162.62 -79.99 -8.81
C LYS A 402 163.26 -78.66 -9.24
N TRP A 403 162.47 -77.60 -9.42
CA TRP A 403 163.01 -76.26 -9.64
C TRP A 403 163.67 -75.70 -8.38
N ARG A 404 163.07 -75.84 -7.19
CA ARG A 404 163.67 -75.45 -5.90
C ARG A 404 164.99 -76.18 -5.63
N GLU A 405 165.07 -77.49 -5.89
CA GLU A 405 166.29 -78.31 -5.79
C GLU A 405 167.39 -77.82 -6.76
N LYS A 406 167.04 -77.49 -8.01
CA LYS A 406 167.97 -76.87 -8.96
C LYS A 406 168.43 -75.48 -8.52
N VAL A 407 167.54 -74.68 -7.95
CA VAL A 407 167.88 -73.37 -7.38
C VAL A 407 168.81 -73.55 -6.17
N TRP A 408 168.56 -74.52 -5.28
CA TRP A 408 169.43 -74.84 -4.15
C TRP A 408 170.82 -75.33 -4.55
N ALA A 409 170.94 -76.08 -5.65
CA ALA A 409 172.23 -76.48 -6.20
C ALA A 409 173.08 -75.30 -6.70
N ILE A 410 172.46 -74.16 -7.04
CA ILE A 410 173.13 -72.93 -7.49
C ILE A 410 173.26 -71.92 -6.33
N LEU A 411 172.29 -71.88 -5.43
CA LEU A 411 172.15 -70.95 -4.31
C LEU A 411 171.70 -71.71 -3.05
N PRO A 412 172.64 -72.29 -2.28
CA PRO A 412 172.33 -73.11 -1.10
C PRO A 412 171.55 -72.38 0.01
N ASN A 413 171.68 -71.05 0.07
CA ASN A 413 171.02 -70.21 1.07
C ASN A 413 169.63 -69.69 0.63
N TYR A 414 169.14 -70.06 -0.56
CA TYR A 414 167.84 -69.60 -1.04
C TYR A 414 166.68 -70.25 -0.27
N LYS A 415 165.98 -69.49 0.57
CA LYS A 415 164.68 -69.90 1.12
C LYS A 415 163.57 -69.34 0.23
N PRO A 416 162.66 -70.17 -0.30
CA PRO A 416 161.47 -69.64 -0.94
C PRO A 416 160.52 -69.02 0.11
N PRO A 417 159.67 -68.06 -0.27
CA PRO A 417 158.60 -67.59 0.60
C PRO A 417 157.70 -68.75 1.03
N SER A 418 157.27 -68.73 2.30
CA SER A 418 156.13 -69.53 2.76
C SER A 418 154.85 -69.06 2.06
N GLU A 419 153.83 -69.92 2.00
CA GLU A 419 152.49 -69.46 1.63
C GLU A 419 151.90 -68.52 2.71
N ASP A 420 152.48 -68.53 3.92
CA ASP A 420 152.22 -67.57 5.00
C ASP A 420 152.90 -66.20 4.79
N ASP A 421 153.87 -66.06 3.87
CA ASP A 421 154.54 -64.77 3.60
C ASP A 421 153.73 -63.87 2.64
N TYR A 422 152.51 -64.30 2.26
CA TYR A 422 151.64 -63.62 1.29
C TYR A 422 150.22 -63.32 1.83
N PHE A 423 150.00 -63.37 3.15
CA PHE A 423 148.77 -62.98 3.82
C PHE A 423 149.01 -62.05 5.02
#